data_AF-A0A1F3PW12-F1
#
_entry.id   AF-A0A1F3PW12-F1
#
_cell.length_a   1.000
_cell.length_b   1.000
_cell.length_c   1.000
_cell.angle_alpha   90.00
_cell.angle_beta   90.00
_cell.angle_gamma   90.00
#
_symmetry.space_group_name_H-M   'P 1'
#
loop_
_entity.id
_entity.type
_entity.pdbx_description
1 polymer ?
#
loop_
_entity_poly.entity_id
_entity_poly.type
_entity_poly.pdbx_seq_one_letter_code
_entity_poly.pdbx_strand_id
1 'polypeptide(L)'
;MHFSTNIKLLRKRRNRTQDEVANYLGMKRSTLSGYENNVAQPGVDVLMTFSEYFQISIDTLVKTNLSALSESQLSELERGFDVYITGSKLRVLTSTVNSDNEENIELVSEKAKAGYKSGYADPEYISVLPVFQLPFLSKDRKYRSFQINGDSMVPIPDKSFITGEFIQNWSYLKKGDACVILTKEDGVVFKVLGNPIKAGKPVTLFSLNPLYQPFDVQVSEIKEIWKFVNYISSEIPEAMSPEMELHKTVANLKNEVENIKRRLVD
;
A
#
# COMPACT_ATOMS: atom_id res chain seq x y z
N MET A 1 -23.45 3.73 17.14
CA MET A 1 -23.86 2.82 16.05
C MET A 1 -23.98 3.67 14.79
N HIS A 2 -23.21 3.36 13.75
CA HIS A 2 -23.09 4.23 12.55
C HIS A 2 -24.01 3.81 11.39
N PHE A 3 -24.86 2.81 11.61
CA PHE A 3 -25.67 2.20 10.57
C PHE A 3 -26.51 3.21 9.76
N SER A 4 -27.28 4.07 10.44
CA SER A 4 -28.16 5.07 9.81
C SER A 4 -27.41 6.04 8.90
N THR A 5 -26.26 6.56 9.38
CA THR A 5 -25.41 7.47 8.61
C THR A 5 -24.72 6.75 7.45
N ASN A 6 -24.29 5.50 7.66
CA ASN A 6 -23.57 4.70 6.67
C ASN A 6 -24.47 4.32 5.48
N ILE A 7 -25.67 3.79 5.72
CA ILE A 7 -26.57 3.40 4.62
C ILE A 7 -27.02 4.61 3.79
N LYS A 8 -27.20 5.77 4.45
CA LYS A 8 -27.57 7.03 3.77
C LYS A 8 -26.43 7.54 2.90
N LEU A 9 -25.19 7.45 3.38
CA LEU A 9 -23.99 7.79 2.64
C LEU A 9 -23.86 6.89 1.40
N LEU A 10 -23.85 5.57 1.60
CA LEU A 10 -23.68 4.58 0.53
C LEU A 10 -24.77 4.69 -0.55
N ARG A 11 -26.04 4.91 -0.14
CA ARG A 11 -27.13 5.15 -1.09
C ARG A 11 -26.87 6.37 -1.98
N LYS A 12 -26.47 7.49 -1.38
CA LYS A 12 -26.18 8.73 -2.11
C LYS A 12 -25.01 8.54 -3.07
N ARG A 13 -23.95 7.84 -2.64
CA ARG A 13 -22.79 7.53 -3.49
C ARG A 13 -23.14 6.69 -4.71
N ARG A 14 -24.07 5.74 -4.56
CA ARG A 14 -24.64 4.97 -5.68
C ARG A 14 -25.70 5.73 -6.51
N ASN A 15 -25.93 7.01 -6.23
CA ASN A 15 -26.94 7.85 -6.88
C ASN A 15 -28.35 7.24 -6.88
N ARG A 16 -28.74 6.58 -5.77
CA ARG A 16 -30.08 5.98 -5.63
C ARG A 16 -30.99 6.81 -4.72
N THR A 17 -32.26 6.85 -5.07
CA THR A 17 -33.33 7.39 -4.24
C THR A 17 -33.68 6.42 -3.12
N GLN A 18 -34.32 6.93 -2.06
CA GLN A 18 -34.84 6.07 -0.99
C GLN A 18 -35.87 5.07 -1.52
N ASP A 19 -36.65 5.46 -2.52
CA ASP A 19 -37.67 4.59 -3.09
C ASP A 19 -37.05 3.39 -3.81
N GLU A 20 -36.03 3.63 -4.65
CA GLU A 20 -35.32 2.57 -5.37
C GLU A 20 -34.66 1.55 -4.43
N VAL A 21 -33.96 2.03 -3.39
CA VAL A 21 -33.30 1.14 -2.43
C VAL A 21 -34.33 0.37 -1.60
N ALA A 22 -35.40 1.03 -1.16
CA ALA A 22 -36.46 0.38 -0.40
C ALA A 22 -37.14 -0.73 -1.21
N ASN A 23 -37.45 -0.45 -2.49
CA ASN A 23 -38.03 -1.43 -3.41
C ASN A 23 -37.08 -2.62 -3.65
N TYR A 24 -35.79 -2.38 -3.83
CA TYR A 24 -34.80 -3.46 -3.99
C TYR A 24 -34.71 -4.34 -2.74
N LEU A 25 -34.70 -3.73 -1.55
CA LEU A 25 -34.62 -4.45 -0.27
C LEU A 25 -35.97 -5.03 0.19
N GLY A 26 -37.04 -4.91 -0.61
CA GLY A 26 -38.36 -5.46 -0.28
C GLY A 26 -39.05 -4.76 0.91
N MET A 27 -38.78 -3.48 1.14
CA MET A 27 -39.37 -2.70 2.25
C MET A 27 -40.06 -1.41 1.77
N LYS A 28 -40.91 -0.83 2.62
CA LYS A 28 -41.55 0.46 2.31
C LYS A 28 -40.53 1.60 2.37
N ARG A 29 -40.68 2.61 1.50
CA ARG A 29 -39.85 3.83 1.53
C ARG A 29 -39.80 4.49 2.92
N SER A 30 -40.93 4.52 3.65
CA SER A 30 -40.99 5.05 5.01
C SER A 30 -40.11 4.27 5.99
N THR A 31 -39.99 2.95 5.83
CA THR A 31 -39.12 2.09 6.64
C THR A 31 -37.66 2.43 6.40
N LEU A 32 -37.22 2.52 5.14
CA LEU A 32 -35.85 2.93 4.83
C LEU A 32 -35.53 4.34 5.35
N SER A 33 -36.47 5.29 5.19
CA SER A 33 -36.33 6.64 5.73
C SER A 33 -36.23 6.63 7.26
N GLY A 34 -36.97 5.75 7.94
CA GLY A 34 -36.86 5.53 9.37
C GLY A 34 -35.47 5.08 9.81
N TYR A 35 -34.87 4.14 9.07
CA TYR A 35 -33.49 3.70 9.33
C TYR A 35 -32.46 4.81 9.06
N GLU A 36 -32.56 5.52 7.93
CA GLU A 36 -31.62 6.59 7.56
C GLU A 36 -31.63 7.80 8.51
N ASN A 37 -32.76 8.03 9.18
CA ASN A 37 -32.91 9.13 10.14
C ASN A 37 -32.85 8.65 11.60
N ASN A 38 -32.43 7.41 11.83
CA ASN A 38 -32.28 6.81 13.16
C ASN A 38 -33.58 6.80 14.00
N VAL A 39 -34.74 6.79 13.33
CA VAL A 39 -36.08 6.73 13.94
C VAL A 39 -36.45 5.28 14.28
N ALA A 40 -35.90 4.32 13.54
CA ALA A 40 -36.06 2.89 13.78
C ALA A 40 -34.70 2.18 13.76
N GLN A 41 -34.59 1.07 14.47
CA GLN A 41 -33.41 0.19 14.45
C GLN A 41 -33.71 -1.05 13.61
N PRO A 42 -32.78 -1.48 12.72
CA PRO A 42 -32.97 -2.68 11.92
C PRO A 42 -32.83 -3.95 12.79
N GLY A 43 -33.61 -4.98 12.47
CA GLY A 43 -33.35 -6.33 12.96
C GLY A 43 -32.19 -7.00 12.22
N VAL A 44 -31.78 -8.20 12.67
CA VAL A 44 -30.67 -8.95 12.08
C VAL A 44 -30.93 -9.28 10.60
N ASP A 45 -32.15 -9.69 10.25
CA ASP A 45 -32.50 -10.01 8.86
C ASP A 45 -32.36 -8.81 7.93
N VAL A 46 -32.76 -7.62 8.42
CA VAL A 46 -32.61 -6.37 7.68
C VAL A 46 -31.13 -6.04 7.50
N LEU A 47 -30.31 -6.20 8.54
CA LEU A 47 -28.86 -5.99 8.44
C LEU A 47 -28.22 -6.90 7.37
N MET A 48 -28.65 -8.17 7.28
CA MET A 48 -28.19 -9.09 6.23
C MET A 48 -28.55 -8.58 4.83
N THR A 49 -29.80 -8.14 4.62
CA THR A 49 -30.22 -7.60 3.30
C THR A 49 -29.42 -6.35 2.88
N PHE A 50 -29.09 -5.47 3.82
CA PHE A 50 -28.23 -4.30 3.54
C PHE A 50 -26.80 -4.70 3.23
N SER A 51 -26.27 -5.70 3.95
CA SER A 51 -24.94 -6.23 3.73
C SER A 51 -24.79 -6.82 2.32
N GLU A 52 -25.77 -7.62 1.89
CA GLU A 52 -25.85 -8.18 0.54
C GLU A 52 -26.01 -7.09 -0.52
N TYR A 53 -26.89 -6.11 -0.31
CA TYR A 53 -27.12 -5.05 -1.29
C TYR A 53 -25.86 -4.19 -1.50
N PHE A 54 -25.22 -3.77 -0.41
CA PHE A 54 -24.05 -2.92 -0.50
C PHE A 54 -22.74 -3.67 -0.70
N GLN A 55 -22.73 -5.01 -0.56
CA GLN A 55 -21.53 -5.86 -0.59
C GLN A 55 -20.50 -5.43 0.48
N ILE A 56 -20.98 -5.12 1.69
CA ILE A 56 -20.18 -4.66 2.83
C ILE A 56 -20.60 -5.47 4.06
N SER A 57 -19.65 -5.96 4.85
CA SER A 57 -19.94 -6.67 6.11
C SER A 57 -20.83 -5.87 7.07
N ILE A 58 -21.72 -6.58 7.77
CA ILE A 58 -22.60 -6.01 8.81
C ILE A 58 -21.77 -5.28 9.88
N ASP A 59 -20.65 -5.87 10.30
CA ASP A 59 -19.75 -5.27 11.27
C ASP A 59 -19.26 -3.89 10.82
N THR A 60 -18.88 -3.75 9.55
CA THR A 60 -18.45 -2.47 8.98
C THR A 60 -19.60 -1.46 8.92
N LEU A 61 -20.78 -1.90 8.46
CA LEU A 61 -21.98 -1.05 8.40
C LEU A 61 -22.40 -0.52 9.77
N VAL A 62 -22.18 -1.28 10.85
CA VAL A 62 -22.66 -0.96 12.19
C VAL A 62 -21.62 -0.26 13.06
N LYS A 63 -20.36 -0.73 13.04
CA LYS A 63 -19.30 -0.33 13.98
C LYS A 63 -18.36 0.75 13.43
N THR A 64 -18.22 0.88 12.11
CA THR A 64 -17.26 1.81 11.48
C THR A 64 -17.96 3.09 11.04
N ASN A 65 -17.35 4.25 11.28
CA ASN A 65 -17.87 5.51 10.77
C ASN A 65 -17.41 5.75 9.32
N LEU A 66 -18.26 5.42 8.33
CA LEU A 66 -17.88 5.53 6.91
C LEU A 66 -17.71 6.98 6.45
N SER A 67 -18.32 7.96 7.11
CA SER A 67 -18.16 9.38 6.75
C SER A 67 -16.80 9.96 7.11
N ALA A 68 -16.00 9.25 7.92
CA ALA A 68 -14.64 9.63 8.28
C ALA A 68 -13.58 9.02 7.34
N LEU A 69 -13.99 8.20 6.37
CA LEU A 69 -13.09 7.57 5.40
C LEU A 69 -12.81 8.51 4.23
N SER A 70 -11.62 8.40 3.65
CA SER A 70 -11.28 9.08 2.39
C SER A 70 -12.06 8.50 1.21
N GLU A 71 -12.09 9.25 0.10
CA GLU A 71 -12.78 8.81 -1.12
C GLU A 71 -12.17 7.52 -1.70
N SER A 72 -10.83 7.38 -1.62
CA SER A 72 -10.10 6.18 -2.01
C SER A 72 -10.55 4.97 -1.19
N GLN A 73 -10.64 5.11 0.13
CA GLN A 73 -11.08 4.06 1.05
C GLN A 73 -12.54 3.65 0.81
N LEU A 74 -13.42 4.63 0.57
CA LEU A 74 -14.82 4.36 0.25
C LEU A 74 -14.95 3.61 -1.08
N SER A 75 -14.17 3.99 -2.10
CA SER A 75 -14.19 3.31 -3.41
C SER A 75 -13.70 1.87 -3.33
N GLU A 76 -12.67 1.59 -2.53
CA GLU A 76 -12.19 0.21 -2.28
C GLU A 76 -13.25 -0.64 -1.57
N LEU A 77 -13.88 -0.08 -0.54
CA LEU A 77 -14.93 -0.74 0.22
C LEU A 77 -16.17 -1.05 -0.64
N GLU A 78 -16.55 -0.15 -1.55
CA GLU A 78 -17.65 -0.36 -2.50
C GLU A 78 -17.35 -1.41 -3.58
N ARG A 79 -16.07 -1.70 -3.84
CA ARG A 79 -15.63 -2.74 -4.79
C ARG A 79 -15.60 -4.15 -4.18
N GLY A 80 -16.05 -4.31 -2.94
CA GLY A 80 -16.13 -5.60 -2.27
C GLY A 80 -14.79 -6.08 -1.69
N PHE A 81 -13.81 -5.18 -1.52
CA PHE A 81 -12.65 -5.43 -0.69
C PHE A 81 -13.08 -5.32 0.78
N ASP A 82 -13.83 -6.32 1.24
CA ASP A 82 -14.35 -6.35 2.60
C ASP A 82 -13.18 -6.43 3.58
N VAL A 83 -13.17 -5.49 4.53
CA VAL A 83 -12.06 -5.19 5.44
C VAL A 83 -11.81 -6.33 6.45
N TYR A 84 -12.59 -7.42 6.38
CA TYR A 84 -12.51 -8.55 7.30
C TYR A 84 -12.06 -9.87 6.65
N ILE A 85 -12.02 -10.00 5.32
CA ILE A 85 -11.68 -11.28 4.67
C ILE A 85 -10.15 -11.46 4.47
N THR A 86 -9.35 -10.42 4.66
CA THR A 86 -7.88 -10.48 4.47
C THR A 86 -7.07 -10.26 5.75
N GLY A 87 -7.53 -10.70 6.93
CA GLY A 87 -6.68 -10.83 8.12
C GLY A 87 -6.02 -9.55 8.66
N SER A 88 -6.27 -8.41 8.03
CA SER A 88 -5.96 -7.08 8.51
C SER A 88 -7.13 -6.66 9.38
N LYS A 89 -6.93 -6.74 10.70
CA LYS A 89 -7.64 -5.82 11.60
C LYS A 89 -7.63 -4.45 10.92
N LEU A 90 -8.80 -3.85 10.82
CA LEU A 90 -9.07 -2.50 10.35
C LEU A 90 -8.19 -1.51 11.14
N ARG A 91 -6.91 -1.47 10.82
CA ARG A 91 -6.04 -0.34 11.08
C ARG A 91 -6.56 0.67 10.11
N VAL A 92 -7.46 1.51 10.61
CA VAL A 92 -7.69 2.84 10.06
C VAL A 92 -6.29 3.45 9.96
N LEU A 93 -5.63 3.21 8.82
CA LEU A 93 -4.43 3.93 8.45
C LEU A 93 -4.97 5.33 8.19
N THR A 94 -4.93 6.14 9.24
CA THR A 94 -5.21 7.57 9.20
C THR A 94 -4.14 8.19 8.32
N SER A 95 -4.32 8.09 7.00
CA SER A 95 -3.59 8.92 6.06
C SER A 95 -4.07 10.34 6.28
N THR A 96 -3.16 11.24 6.59
CA THR A 96 -3.49 12.66 6.71
C THR A 96 -3.85 13.15 5.30
N VAL A 97 -5.05 13.69 5.14
CA VAL A 97 -5.46 14.39 3.91
C VAL A 97 -5.24 15.88 4.11
N ASN A 98 -4.86 16.60 3.06
CA ASN A 98 -4.82 18.07 3.11
C ASN A 98 -6.24 18.67 3.03
N SER A 99 -6.34 19.99 3.11
CA SER A 99 -7.60 20.74 3.00
C SER A 99 -8.34 20.56 1.66
N ASP A 100 -7.66 20.04 0.63
CA ASP A 100 -8.21 19.75 -0.69
C ASP A 100 -8.54 18.25 -0.88
N ASN A 101 -8.54 17.47 0.20
CA ASN A 101 -8.83 16.03 0.23
C ASN A 101 -7.83 15.17 -0.58
N GLU A 102 -6.59 15.65 -0.72
CA GLU A 102 -5.49 14.91 -1.35
C GLU A 102 -4.72 14.11 -0.30
N GLU A 103 -4.38 12.86 -0.63
CA GLU A 103 -3.57 12.00 0.24
C GLU A 103 -2.14 12.56 0.35
N ASN A 104 -1.66 12.76 1.57
CA ASN A 104 -0.28 13.16 1.81
C ASN A 104 0.67 11.97 1.77
N ILE A 105 1.92 12.22 1.34
CA ILE A 105 3.00 11.23 1.46
C ILE A 105 3.62 11.37 2.84
N GLU A 106 3.50 10.31 3.65
CA GLU A 106 4.08 10.25 4.99
C GLU A 106 5.60 9.97 4.91
N LEU A 107 6.40 10.79 5.61
CA LEU A 107 7.85 10.62 5.72
C LEU A 107 8.23 9.84 6.98
N VAL A 108 8.81 8.65 6.82
CA VAL A 108 9.28 7.83 7.95
C VAL A 108 10.78 8.01 8.16
N SER A 109 11.15 8.68 9.27
CA SER A 109 12.54 8.88 9.68
C SER A 109 13.13 7.68 10.43
N GLU A 110 14.46 7.61 10.55
CA GLU A 110 15.17 6.54 11.28
C GLU A 110 14.69 6.36 12.73
N LYS A 111 14.49 7.45 13.48
CA LYS A 111 14.00 7.41 14.87
C LYS A 111 12.62 6.75 14.96
N ALA A 112 11.82 6.84 13.90
CA ALA A 112 10.52 6.21 13.81
C ALA A 112 10.58 4.69 13.61
N LYS A 113 11.62 4.17 12.94
CA LYS A 113 11.83 2.72 12.72
C LYS A 113 11.88 1.91 14.03
N ALA A 114 12.41 2.49 15.10
CA ALA A 114 12.44 1.85 16.43
C ALA A 114 11.03 1.68 17.04
N GLY A 115 10.11 2.62 16.76
CA GLY A 115 8.70 2.49 17.11
C GLY A 115 8.02 1.31 16.41
N TYR A 116 8.34 1.07 15.12
CA TYR A 116 7.74 -0.03 14.34
C TYR A 116 8.09 -1.44 14.87
N LYS A 117 9.24 -1.62 15.52
CA LYS A 117 9.62 -2.88 16.19
C LYS A 117 8.78 -3.18 17.44
N SER A 118 8.21 -2.14 18.06
CA SER A 118 7.59 -2.21 19.39
C SER A 118 6.07 -2.47 19.35
N GLY A 119 5.52 -2.76 18.16
CA GLY A 119 4.09 -2.74 17.91
C GLY A 119 3.62 -1.33 17.52
N TYR A 120 2.38 -1.20 17.06
CA TYR A 120 1.78 0.08 16.63
C TYR A 120 2.26 0.60 15.25
N ALA A 121 1.59 0.27 14.14
CA ALA A 121 0.71 1.27 13.53
C ALA A 121 -0.36 1.84 14.48
N ASP A 122 0.09 2.74 15.35
CA ASP A 122 -0.80 3.65 16.06
C ASP A 122 -1.18 4.77 15.10
N PRO A 123 -2.48 5.02 14.89
CA PRO A 123 -2.97 6.20 14.16
C PRO A 123 -2.38 7.52 14.69
N GLU A 124 -2.20 7.61 16.01
CA GLU A 124 -1.63 8.79 16.67
C GLU A 124 -0.17 9.04 16.27
N TYR A 125 0.63 7.98 16.10
CA TYR A 125 2.03 8.11 15.68
C TYR A 125 2.17 8.49 14.20
N ILE A 126 1.28 7.96 13.36
CA ILE A 126 1.27 8.23 11.91
C ILE A 126 0.89 9.69 11.62
N SER A 127 -0.03 10.26 12.42
CA SER A 127 -0.50 11.64 12.25
C SER A 127 0.56 12.73 12.48
N VAL A 128 1.69 12.39 13.11
CA VAL A 128 2.79 13.33 13.43
C VAL A 128 3.93 13.27 12.42
N LEU A 129 3.86 12.37 11.44
CA LEU A 129 4.90 12.27 10.43
C LEU A 129 4.85 13.50 9.51
N PRO A 130 6.00 14.13 9.23
CA PRO A 130 6.06 15.22 8.26
C PRO A 130 5.57 14.71 6.90
N VAL A 131 4.73 15.52 6.25
CA VAL A 131 4.10 15.19 4.97
C VAL A 131 4.66 16.05 3.85
N PHE A 132 4.73 15.49 2.65
CA PHE A 132 5.07 16.24 1.44
C PHE A 132 4.27 15.74 0.23
N GLN A 133 4.19 16.56 -0.82
CA GLN A 133 3.47 16.24 -2.04
C GLN A 133 4.43 16.14 -3.22
N LEU A 134 4.23 15.12 -4.07
CA LEU A 134 4.93 14.97 -5.34
C LEU A 134 3.90 15.09 -6.49
N PRO A 135 3.90 16.18 -7.26
CA PRO A 135 2.83 16.49 -8.21
C PRO A 135 2.74 15.53 -9.41
N PHE A 136 3.75 14.68 -9.61
CA PHE A 136 3.82 13.69 -10.70
C PHE A 136 3.34 12.28 -10.29
N LEU A 137 2.92 12.08 -9.04
CA LEU A 137 2.38 10.81 -8.55
C LEU A 137 0.86 10.76 -8.67
N SER A 138 0.31 9.56 -8.87
CA SER A 138 -1.13 9.37 -9.07
C SER A 138 -1.89 9.63 -7.77
N LYS A 139 -2.87 10.52 -7.79
CA LYS A 139 -3.65 10.92 -6.59
C LYS A 139 -4.53 9.80 -6.02
N ASP A 140 -4.74 8.73 -6.77
CA ASP A 140 -5.60 7.60 -6.39
C ASP A 140 -4.82 6.48 -5.65
N ARG A 141 -3.56 6.73 -5.32
CA ARG A 141 -2.64 5.71 -4.79
C ARG A 141 -1.93 6.22 -3.54
N LYS A 142 -1.73 5.30 -2.59
CA LYS A 142 -1.03 5.58 -1.34
C LYS A 142 0.47 5.47 -1.52
N TYR A 143 1.20 6.49 -1.08
CA TYR A 143 2.66 6.50 -1.09
C TYR A 143 3.21 6.73 0.31
N ARG A 144 4.38 6.13 0.58
CA ARG A 144 5.15 6.38 1.80
C ARG A 144 6.62 6.43 1.46
N SER A 145 7.33 7.34 2.12
CA SER A 145 8.76 7.52 1.90
C SER A 145 9.55 7.04 3.09
N PHE A 146 10.54 6.21 2.81
CA PHE A 146 11.37 5.54 3.80
C PHE A 146 12.80 6.02 3.66
N GLN A 147 13.36 6.58 4.73
CA GLN A 147 14.79 6.86 4.76
C GLN A 147 15.56 5.53 4.84
N ILE A 148 16.51 5.30 3.94
CA ILE A 148 17.42 4.14 4.01
C ILE A 148 18.73 4.54 4.69
N ASN A 149 19.33 3.61 5.44
CA ASN A 149 20.66 3.78 6.03
C ASN A 149 21.53 2.57 5.66
N GLY A 150 22.79 2.84 5.30
CA GLY A 150 23.85 1.86 5.06
C GLY A 150 24.18 1.59 3.58
N ASP A 151 25.35 1.03 3.34
CA ASP A 151 25.95 0.78 2.01
C ASP A 151 25.33 -0.42 1.26
N SER A 152 24.22 -0.96 1.77
CA SER A 152 23.57 -2.16 1.23
C SER A 152 22.98 -1.97 -0.17
N MET A 153 22.95 -0.75 -0.70
CA MET A 153 22.15 -0.38 -1.87
C MET A 153 22.89 0.46 -2.93
N VAL A 154 24.20 0.29 -3.13
CA VAL A 154 24.91 0.87 -4.30
C VAL A 154 24.14 0.50 -5.60
N PRO A 155 23.72 1.46 -6.45
CA PRO A 155 24.17 2.86 -6.57
C PRO A 155 23.30 3.93 -5.87
N ILE A 156 22.30 3.56 -5.05
CA ILE A 156 21.51 4.52 -4.29
C ILE A 156 22.34 5.00 -3.08
N PRO A 157 22.59 6.32 -2.94
CA PRO A 157 23.37 6.85 -1.83
C PRO A 157 22.76 6.60 -0.45
N ASP A 158 23.60 6.58 0.58
CA ASP A 158 23.18 6.52 1.98
C ASP A 158 22.25 7.70 2.32
N LYS A 159 21.36 7.51 3.30
CA LYS A 159 20.36 8.51 3.75
C LYS A 159 19.36 8.97 2.69
N SER A 160 19.35 8.36 1.50
CA SER A 160 18.33 8.61 0.48
C SER A 160 16.94 8.23 1.01
N PHE A 161 15.92 8.90 0.48
CA PHE A 161 14.53 8.57 0.74
C PHE A 161 13.99 7.75 -0.42
N ILE A 162 13.46 6.57 -0.13
CA ILE A 162 12.79 5.73 -1.12
C ILE A 162 11.29 5.90 -0.98
N THR A 163 10.64 6.35 -2.05
CA THR A 163 9.17 6.43 -2.13
C THR A 163 8.64 5.14 -2.73
N GLY A 164 7.76 4.47 -1.99
CA GLY A 164 7.03 3.30 -2.47
C GLY A 164 5.53 3.54 -2.55
N GLU A 165 4.86 2.87 -3.49
CA GLU A 165 3.41 2.77 -3.62
C GLU A 165 2.89 1.58 -2.84
N PHE A 166 1.87 1.77 -2.01
CA PHE A 166 1.27 0.68 -1.23
C PHE A 166 0.61 -0.37 -2.13
N ILE A 167 1.01 -1.63 -1.99
CA ILE A 167 0.44 -2.74 -2.75
C ILE A 167 -0.47 -3.57 -1.85
N GLN A 168 -1.78 -3.46 -2.10
CA GLN A 168 -2.80 -4.26 -1.42
C GLN A 168 -2.81 -5.71 -1.91
N ASN A 169 -2.80 -5.90 -3.24
CA ASN A 169 -2.80 -7.23 -3.84
C ASN A 169 -1.40 -7.61 -4.34
N TRP A 170 -0.70 -8.41 -3.54
CA TRP A 170 0.68 -8.85 -3.81
C TRP A 170 0.82 -9.72 -5.07
N SER A 171 -0.29 -10.24 -5.61
CA SER A 171 -0.28 -11.03 -6.86
C SER A 171 0.13 -10.21 -8.09
N TYR A 172 0.03 -8.87 -8.02
CA TYR A 172 0.46 -7.99 -9.11
C TYR A 172 1.98 -7.82 -9.18
N LEU A 173 2.70 -8.23 -8.13
CA LEU A 173 4.14 -8.10 -8.06
C LEU A 173 4.81 -9.23 -8.85
N LYS A 174 5.77 -8.83 -9.68
CA LYS A 174 6.53 -9.74 -10.54
C LYS A 174 7.95 -9.87 -10.03
N LYS A 175 8.61 -10.97 -10.44
CA LYS A 175 10.05 -11.11 -10.29
C LYS A 175 10.75 -9.88 -10.90
N GLY A 176 11.69 -9.31 -10.17
CA GLY A 176 12.45 -8.12 -10.55
C GLY A 176 11.86 -6.80 -10.05
N ASP A 177 10.64 -6.79 -9.48
CA ASP A 177 10.09 -5.59 -8.88
C ASP A 177 10.87 -5.24 -7.60
N ALA A 178 11.41 -4.02 -7.55
CA ALA A 178 12.01 -3.46 -6.34
C ALA A 178 10.90 -2.98 -5.40
N CYS A 179 10.96 -3.37 -4.13
CA CYS A 179 9.94 -3.08 -3.13
C CYS A 179 10.56 -2.77 -1.77
N VAL A 180 9.93 -1.86 -1.03
CA VAL A 180 10.13 -1.75 0.41
C VAL A 180 9.19 -2.75 1.08
N ILE A 181 9.74 -3.63 1.90
CA ILE A 181 9.05 -4.72 2.58
C ILE A 181 9.16 -4.44 4.07
N LEU A 182 8.01 -4.43 4.75
CA LEU A 182 7.95 -4.33 6.20
C LEU A 182 7.76 -5.74 6.78
N THR A 183 8.75 -6.26 7.48
CA THR A 183 8.67 -7.56 8.16
C THR A 183 8.36 -7.41 9.65
N LYS A 184 7.92 -8.49 10.30
CA LYS A 184 7.65 -8.51 11.75
C LYS A 184 8.92 -8.34 12.59
N GLU A 185 10.00 -9.00 12.21
CA GLU A 185 11.24 -9.11 13.00
C GLU A 185 12.30 -8.07 12.60
N ASP A 186 12.55 -7.92 11.30
CA ASP A 186 13.66 -7.10 10.78
C ASP A 186 13.29 -5.64 10.49
N GLY A 187 11.99 -5.30 10.53
CA GLY A 187 11.50 -3.96 10.26
C GLY A 187 11.44 -3.63 8.77
N VAL A 188 11.80 -2.40 8.39
CA VAL A 188 11.70 -1.89 7.01
C VAL A 188 12.95 -2.23 6.22
N VAL A 189 12.82 -3.05 5.18
CA VAL A 189 13.92 -3.42 4.27
C VAL A 189 13.56 -3.10 2.82
N PHE A 190 14.52 -2.66 2.02
CA PHE A 190 14.33 -2.45 0.58
C PHE A 190 15.04 -3.55 -0.21
N LYS A 191 14.29 -4.32 -1.02
CA LYS A 191 14.77 -5.51 -1.72
C LYS A 191 14.07 -5.69 -3.07
N VAL A 192 14.70 -6.47 -3.95
CA VAL A 192 14.15 -6.88 -5.24
C VAL A 192 13.55 -8.29 -5.12
N LEU A 193 12.34 -8.47 -5.66
CA LEU A 193 11.66 -9.75 -5.61
C LEU A 193 12.30 -10.78 -6.56
N GLY A 194 12.69 -11.92 -6.00
CA GLY A 194 13.25 -13.06 -6.72
C GLY A 194 12.24 -13.93 -7.44
N ASN A 195 11.02 -13.94 -6.91
CA ASN A 195 9.90 -14.75 -7.37
C ASN A 195 8.57 -14.00 -7.13
N PRO A 196 7.51 -14.33 -7.89
CA PRO A 196 6.17 -13.82 -7.61
C PRO A 196 5.68 -14.28 -6.24
N ILE A 197 4.98 -13.40 -5.53
CA ILE A 197 4.47 -13.68 -4.19
C ILE A 197 3.24 -14.59 -4.30
N LYS A 198 3.29 -15.76 -3.65
CA LYS A 198 2.21 -16.75 -3.64
C LYS A 198 1.94 -17.21 -2.22
N ALA A 199 0.67 -17.42 -1.89
CA ALA A 199 0.26 -17.89 -0.57
C ALA A 199 0.98 -19.21 -0.21
N GLY A 200 1.55 -19.28 1.00
CA GLY A 200 2.21 -20.46 1.54
C GLY A 200 3.59 -20.78 0.96
N LYS A 201 4.15 -19.94 0.08
CA LYS A 201 5.53 -20.10 -0.43
C LYS A 201 6.42 -18.97 0.06
N PRO A 202 7.71 -19.23 0.37
CA PRO A 202 8.64 -18.17 0.71
C PRO A 202 8.90 -17.23 -0.48
N VAL A 203 9.18 -15.98 -0.17
CA VAL A 203 9.59 -14.95 -1.12
C VAL A 203 11.10 -14.78 -1.01
N THR A 204 11.82 -14.99 -2.10
CA THR A 204 13.26 -14.76 -2.17
C THR A 204 13.52 -13.29 -2.41
N LEU A 205 14.33 -12.67 -1.56
CA LEU A 205 14.65 -11.26 -1.60
C LEU A 205 16.11 -11.05 -1.99
N PHE A 206 16.34 -10.23 -3.01
CA PHE A 206 17.65 -9.85 -3.50
C PHE A 206 18.00 -8.42 -3.08
N SER A 207 19.26 -8.18 -2.72
CA SER A 207 19.78 -6.83 -2.53
C SER A 207 20.30 -6.29 -3.87
N LEU A 208 20.27 -4.97 -4.10
CA LEU A 208 20.90 -4.40 -5.31
C LEU A 208 22.43 -4.48 -5.23
N ASN A 209 22.99 -4.45 -4.03
CA ASN A 209 24.42 -4.68 -3.82
C ASN A 209 24.74 -6.20 -3.91
N PRO A 210 25.55 -6.64 -4.90
CA PRO A 210 25.90 -8.05 -5.10
C PRO A 210 26.64 -8.71 -3.93
N LEU A 211 27.19 -7.93 -3.00
CA LEU A 211 27.91 -8.44 -1.82
C LEU A 211 26.96 -9.07 -0.78
N TYR A 212 25.66 -8.79 -0.85
CA TYR A 212 24.68 -9.30 0.09
C TYR A 212 23.98 -10.52 -0.50
N GLN A 213 24.02 -11.65 0.23
CA GLN A 213 23.37 -12.87 -0.20
C GLN A 213 21.84 -12.73 -0.20
N PRO A 214 21.14 -13.34 -1.18
CA PRO A 214 19.70 -13.43 -1.15
C PRO A 214 19.23 -14.24 0.06
N PHE A 215 18.08 -13.90 0.60
CA PHE A 215 17.45 -14.65 1.69
C PHE A 215 15.95 -14.80 1.45
N ASP A 216 15.37 -15.83 2.05
CA ASP A 216 13.97 -16.16 1.92
C ASP A 216 13.19 -15.64 3.14
N VAL A 217 12.04 -15.03 2.88
CA VAL A 217 11.10 -14.56 3.91
C VAL A 217 9.76 -15.23 3.72
N GLN A 218 9.17 -15.71 4.82
CA GLN A 218 7.82 -16.28 4.76
C GLN A 218 6.79 -15.17 4.52
N VAL A 219 5.81 -15.42 3.66
CA VAL A 219 4.74 -14.45 3.35
C VAL A 219 3.97 -14.04 4.61
N SER A 220 3.87 -14.93 5.61
CA SER A 220 3.24 -14.66 6.91
C SER A 220 4.01 -13.68 7.81
N GLU A 221 5.28 -13.42 7.51
CA GLU A 221 6.13 -12.48 8.25
C GLU A 221 6.09 -11.07 7.67
N ILE A 222 5.62 -10.94 6.42
CA ILE A 222 5.48 -9.66 5.73
C ILE A 222 4.18 -8.98 6.22
N LYS A 223 4.30 -7.74 6.68
CA LYS A 223 3.15 -6.89 7.06
C LYS A 223 2.68 -6.03 5.90
N GLU A 224 3.61 -5.39 5.20
CA GLU A 224 3.32 -4.44 4.13
C GLU A 224 4.35 -4.56 3.02
N ILE A 225 3.92 -4.29 1.78
CA ILE A 225 4.80 -4.18 0.62
C ILE A 225 4.48 -2.88 -0.10
N TRP A 226 5.54 -2.12 -0.38
CA TRP A 226 5.48 -0.86 -1.09
C TRP A 226 6.34 -0.96 -2.35
N LYS A 227 5.73 -0.94 -3.53
CA LYS A 227 6.45 -1.03 -4.80
C LYS A 227 7.23 0.25 -5.04
N PHE A 228 8.50 0.13 -5.40
CA PHE A 228 9.37 1.26 -5.69
C PHE A 228 8.79 2.15 -6.79
N VAL A 229 8.85 3.47 -6.58
CA VAL A 229 8.45 4.48 -7.58
C VAL A 229 9.58 5.45 -7.86
N ASN A 230 10.16 6.03 -6.82
CA ASN A 230 11.28 6.95 -6.94
C ASN A 230 12.18 6.90 -5.70
N TYR A 231 13.35 7.54 -5.82
CA TYR A 231 14.17 7.89 -4.67
C TYR A 231 14.56 9.36 -4.74
N ILE A 232 14.78 9.96 -3.59
CA ILE A 232 15.25 11.33 -3.42
C ILE A 232 16.58 11.25 -2.68
N SER A 233 17.65 11.68 -3.33
CA SER A 233 18.99 11.79 -2.75
C SER A 233 19.31 13.27 -2.52
N SER A 234 19.93 13.57 -1.38
CA SER A 234 20.55 14.89 -1.13
C SER A 234 21.99 14.95 -1.67
N GLU A 235 22.57 13.81 -2.03
CA GLU A 235 23.87 13.74 -2.69
C GLU A 235 23.71 14.02 -4.18
N ILE A 236 24.53 14.94 -4.68
CA ILE A 236 24.66 15.21 -6.11
C ILE A 236 25.39 14.00 -6.71
N PRO A 237 24.84 13.35 -7.75
CA PRO A 237 25.54 12.25 -8.42
C PRO A 237 26.92 12.72 -8.85
N GLU A 238 27.98 12.04 -8.42
CA GLU A 238 29.32 12.33 -8.89
C GLU A 238 29.36 12.14 -10.42
N ALA A 239 29.95 13.10 -11.13
CA ALA A 239 30.25 12.92 -12.54
C ALA A 239 31.16 11.69 -12.68
N MET A 240 30.74 10.72 -13.50
CA MET A 240 31.40 9.43 -13.80
C MET A 240 32.74 9.21 -13.06
N SER A 241 32.73 8.38 -12.01
CA SER A 241 33.97 8.02 -11.33
C SER A 241 34.90 7.25 -12.29
N PRO A 242 36.24 7.37 -12.17
CA PRO A 242 37.19 6.59 -12.96
C PRO A 242 36.95 5.07 -12.89
N GLU A 243 36.41 4.59 -11.77
CA GLU A 243 36.01 3.20 -11.57
C GLU A 243 34.82 2.81 -12.45
N MET A 244 33.82 3.68 -12.61
CA MET A 244 32.70 3.44 -13.54
C MET A 244 33.16 3.44 -15.00
N GLU A 245 34.13 4.28 -15.37
CA GLU A 245 34.78 4.21 -16.70
C GLU A 245 35.50 2.88 -16.90
N LEU A 246 36.23 2.42 -15.89
CA LEU A 246 36.94 1.16 -15.94
C LEU A 246 35.96 -0.02 -16.08
N HIS A 247 34.88 -0.03 -15.28
CA HIS A 247 33.84 -1.05 -15.38
C HIS A 247 33.15 -1.07 -16.74
N LYS A 248 32.83 0.10 -17.30
CA LYS A 248 32.23 0.22 -18.64
C LYS A 248 33.19 -0.29 -19.72
N THR A 249 34.47 0.04 -19.61
CA THR A 249 35.52 -0.42 -20.53
C THR A 249 35.70 -1.93 -20.45
N VAL A 250 35.75 -2.50 -19.25
CA VAL A 250 35.85 -3.96 -19.04
C VAL A 250 34.61 -4.69 -19.56
N ALA A 251 33.41 -4.14 -19.35
CA ALA A 251 32.18 -4.72 -19.87
C ALA A 251 32.16 -4.71 -21.42
N ASN A 252 32.61 -3.61 -22.03
CA ASN A 252 32.73 -3.51 -23.49
C ASN A 252 33.75 -4.52 -24.04
N LEU A 253 34.93 -4.62 -23.42
CA LEU A 253 35.95 -5.60 -23.81
C LEU A 253 35.44 -7.04 -23.68
N LYS A 254 34.69 -7.36 -22.62
CA LYS A 254 34.10 -8.69 -22.45
C LYS A 254 33.12 -9.03 -23.58
N ASN A 255 32.29 -8.07 -23.98
CA ASN A 255 31.36 -8.22 -25.10
C ASN A 255 32.08 -8.36 -26.44
N GLU A 256 33.17 -7.62 -26.67
CA GLU A 256 34.00 -7.77 -27.88
C GLU A 256 34.67 -9.14 -27.94
N VAL A 257 35.21 -9.64 -26.82
CA VAL A 257 35.81 -10.97 -26.74
C VAL A 257 34.77 -12.08 -26.98
N GLU A 258 33.56 -11.94 -26.44
CA GLU A 258 32.43 -12.84 -26.76
C GLU A 258 32.10 -12.84 -28.26
N ASN A 259 32.05 -11.66 -28.88
CA ASN A 259 31.78 -11.52 -30.31
C ASN A 259 32.89 -12.11 -31.19
N ILE A 260 34.15 -11.94 -30.78
CA ILE A 260 35.31 -12.56 -31.46
C ILE A 260 35.26 -14.08 -31.31
N LYS A 261 34.96 -14.60 -30.12
CA LYS A 261 34.78 -16.04 -29.90
C LYS A 261 33.67 -16.62 -30.78
N ARG A 262 32.55 -15.92 -30.93
CA ARG A 262 31.46 -16.37 -31.82
C ARG A 262 31.89 -16.41 -33.28
N ARG A 263 32.69 -15.44 -33.74
CA ARG A 263 33.23 -15.39 -35.11
C ARG A 263 34.34 -16.40 -35.41
N LEU A 264 34.96 -17.00 -34.39
CA LEU A 264 36.01 -18.01 -34.53
C LEU A 264 35.45 -19.45 -34.50
N VAL A 265 34.16 -19.61 -34.22
CA VAL A 265 33.47 -20.91 -34.14
C VAL A 265 32.61 -21.18 -35.39
N ASP A 266 32.50 -20.21 -36.31
CA ASP A 266 32.03 -20.36 -37.69
C ASP A 266 33.24 -20.51 -38.65
#